data_AF-A0A538DYZ9-F1
#
_entry.id   AF-A0A538DYZ9-F1
#
_cell.length_a   1.000
_cell.length_b   1.000
_cell.length_c   1.000
_cell.angle_alpha   90.00
_cell.angle_beta   90.00
_cell.angle_gamma   90.00
#
_symmetry.space_group_name_H-M   'P 1'
#
loop_
_entity.id
_entity.type
_entity.pdbx_description
1 polymer ?
#
loop_
_entity_poly.entity_id
_entity_poly.type
_entity_poly.pdbx_seq_one_letter_code
_entity_poly.pdbx_strand_id
1 'polypeptide(L)'
;MRPELVSPHLRTWTPEESAAWVTDMLRGADVPDAVAASNDDLAAGVIHALETADLDHVPVIGFDDFTKFRSDELGFARGSDADASIRRQVAMNVNTVSLTTVHAPFQEMGRRSVEVALALIRGDPVSEESGRVPTELVVRRSCGCLPTVSPAMPAAAGAAGELATHLRQALTHPSDELPADWAERLMAAFVREMRGESSGAFARLLDSLIQLSMRSGEGAGDWSRVLFTLRPLIGSARNVAETVRAEDAWRRAHMLLTDTADRHHWRFMRALVETRNQVLREVGQQLITAADLDGLVRILPGQLSRVGIPGCYLALYEPVASGLGTAKPAEPITPGNVAAVPARALIAYENGEPSPLDPDSVTFPSGHLVPGDRLRRPAPFSMVAVPLYFNEQQLGFALFELGP
;
A
#
# COMPACT_ATOMS: atom_id res chain seq x y z
N MET A 1 31.40 -16.94 -11.13
CA MET A 1 30.85 -17.81 -10.07
C MET A 1 29.34 -17.84 -10.23
N ARG A 2 28.68 -18.99 -10.16
CA ARG A 2 27.22 -19.01 -10.00
C ARG A 2 26.94 -18.64 -8.54
N PRO A 3 26.03 -17.70 -8.23
CA PRO A 3 25.65 -17.48 -6.85
C PRO A 3 25.15 -18.81 -6.26
N GLU A 4 25.64 -19.15 -5.08
CA GLU A 4 25.12 -20.29 -4.33
C GLU A 4 23.74 -19.86 -3.82
N LEU A 5 22.70 -20.27 -4.55
CA LEU A 5 21.34 -19.87 -4.27
C LEU A 5 20.84 -20.61 -3.03
N VAL A 6 20.84 -19.93 -1.88
CA VAL A 6 20.21 -20.44 -0.67
C VAL A 6 18.74 -20.03 -0.68
N SER A 7 17.85 -20.98 -0.95
CA SER A 7 16.40 -20.75 -0.94
C SER A 7 15.74 -21.49 0.21
N PRO A 8 15.30 -20.77 1.27
CA PRO A 8 14.52 -21.40 2.32
C PRO A 8 13.14 -21.79 1.85
N HIS A 9 12.61 -22.88 2.42
CA HIS A 9 11.19 -23.18 2.32
C HIS A 9 10.43 -22.37 3.37
N LEU A 10 9.91 -21.21 2.95
CA LEU A 10 8.98 -20.39 3.73
C LEU A 10 7.56 -20.97 3.63
N ARG A 11 6.86 -21.04 4.77
CA ARG A 11 5.51 -21.63 4.88
C ARG A 11 4.42 -20.58 4.84
N THR A 12 4.65 -19.43 5.47
CA THR A 12 3.63 -18.40 5.69
C THR A 12 3.87 -17.15 4.84
N TRP A 13 5.06 -16.99 4.26
CA TRP A 13 5.40 -15.84 3.42
C TRP A 13 5.17 -14.51 4.16
N THR A 14 5.56 -14.48 5.44
CA THR A 14 5.41 -13.31 6.30
C THR A 14 6.75 -12.71 6.69
N PRO A 15 6.81 -11.40 7.00
CA PRO A 15 8.07 -10.75 7.35
C PRO A 15 8.77 -11.38 8.56
N GLU A 16 8.04 -11.88 9.55
CA GLU A 16 8.61 -12.50 10.75
C GLU A 16 9.27 -13.84 10.44
N GLU A 17 8.68 -14.61 9.52
CA GLU A 17 9.26 -15.88 9.10
C GLU A 17 10.60 -15.64 8.38
N SER A 18 10.67 -14.63 7.50
CA SER A 18 11.94 -14.22 6.89
C SER A 18 12.94 -13.68 7.91
N ALA A 19 12.51 -12.85 8.86
CA ALA A 19 13.40 -12.29 9.88
C ALA A 19 14.00 -13.39 10.77
N ALA A 20 13.17 -14.35 11.20
CA ALA A 20 13.60 -15.49 12.00
C ALA A 20 14.59 -16.37 11.22
N TRP A 21 14.31 -16.62 9.94
CA TRP A 21 15.18 -17.42 9.09
C TRP A 21 16.55 -16.76 8.89
N VAL A 22 16.58 -15.47 8.53
CA VAL A 22 17.85 -14.72 8.38
C VAL A 22 18.60 -14.68 9.70
N THR A 23 17.91 -14.45 10.82
CA THR A 23 18.54 -14.48 12.15
C THR A 23 19.21 -15.82 12.43
N ASP A 24 18.57 -16.94 12.07
CA ASP A 24 19.14 -18.27 12.26
C ASP A 24 20.34 -18.55 11.34
N MET A 25 20.24 -18.14 10.07
CA MET A 25 21.35 -18.18 9.11
C MET A 25 22.57 -17.41 9.63
N LEU A 26 22.37 -16.19 10.14
CA LEU A 26 23.44 -15.35 10.68
C LEU A 26 24.08 -15.95 11.94
N ARG A 27 23.33 -16.70 12.77
CA ARG A 27 23.91 -17.46 13.91
C ARG A 27 24.86 -18.56 13.46
N GLY A 28 24.64 -19.11 12.26
CA GLY A 28 25.56 -20.05 11.61
C GLY A 28 26.85 -19.41 11.08
N ALA A 29 27.01 -18.09 11.25
CA ALA A 29 28.09 -17.26 10.68
C ALA A 29 28.11 -17.25 9.13
N ASP A 30 26.96 -17.53 8.50
CA ASP A 30 26.78 -17.46 7.05
C ASP A 30 26.21 -16.08 6.69
N VAL A 31 27.11 -15.14 6.37
CA VAL A 31 26.72 -13.77 5.99
C VAL A 31 26.65 -13.68 4.46
N PRO A 32 25.47 -13.41 3.87
CA PRO A 32 25.34 -13.32 2.42
C PRO A 32 25.93 -12.01 1.89
N ASP A 33 26.47 -12.06 0.67
CA ASP A 33 26.92 -10.86 -0.06
C ASP A 33 25.77 -9.96 -0.51
N ALA A 34 24.58 -10.54 -0.72
CA ALA A 34 23.35 -9.85 -1.07
C ALA A 34 22.15 -10.79 -0.86
N VAL A 35 20.96 -10.22 -0.68
CA VAL A 35 19.70 -10.96 -0.56
C VAL A 35 18.72 -10.49 -1.62
N ALA A 36 18.19 -11.44 -2.41
CA ALA A 36 17.05 -11.22 -3.29
C ALA A 36 15.82 -11.89 -2.65
N ALA A 37 14.90 -11.08 -2.15
CA ALA A 37 13.66 -11.54 -1.55
C ALA A 37 12.57 -11.71 -2.61
N SER A 38 11.68 -12.67 -2.39
CA SER A 38 10.61 -12.99 -3.36
C SER A 38 9.41 -12.04 -3.32
N ASN A 39 9.33 -11.18 -2.30
CA ASN A 39 8.44 -10.03 -2.26
C ASN A 39 8.99 -8.96 -1.29
N ASP A 40 8.38 -7.77 -1.28
CA ASP A 40 8.79 -6.65 -0.44
C ASP A 40 8.52 -6.89 1.06
N ASP A 41 7.48 -7.65 1.41
CA ASP A 41 7.18 -8.04 2.80
C ASP A 41 8.27 -8.95 3.39
N LEU A 42 8.87 -9.83 2.59
CA LEU A 42 9.98 -10.68 3.01
C LEU A 42 11.29 -9.89 3.03
N ALA A 43 11.49 -8.99 2.05
CA ALA A 43 12.62 -8.08 2.04
C ALA A 43 12.67 -7.23 3.33
N ALA A 44 11.49 -6.83 3.80
CA ALA A 44 11.29 -6.15 5.06
C ALA A 44 11.87 -6.92 6.26
N GLY A 45 11.48 -8.20 6.38
CA GLY A 45 11.94 -9.06 7.47
C GLY A 45 13.44 -9.30 7.41
N VAL A 46 13.99 -9.46 6.20
CA VAL A 46 15.43 -9.56 5.96
C VAL A 46 16.16 -8.30 6.44
N ILE A 47 15.71 -7.11 6.03
CA ILE A 47 16.31 -5.83 6.44
C ILE A 47 16.33 -5.71 7.96
N HIS A 48 15.21 -5.99 8.61
CA HIS A 48 15.11 -5.93 10.07
C HIS A 48 16.10 -6.88 10.77
N ALA A 49 16.24 -8.11 10.28
CA ALA A 49 17.19 -9.08 10.84
C ALA A 49 18.65 -8.65 10.64
N LEU A 50 18.99 -8.11 9.47
CA LEU A 50 20.32 -7.59 9.16
C LEU A 50 20.67 -6.37 10.01
N GLU A 51 19.75 -5.40 10.16
CA GLU A 51 19.93 -4.23 11.02
C GLU A 51 20.13 -4.63 12.49
N THR A 52 19.36 -5.61 12.97
CA THR A 52 19.49 -6.14 14.34
C THR A 52 20.86 -6.79 14.58
N ALA A 53 21.48 -7.30 13.51
CA ALA A 53 22.81 -7.89 13.52
C ALA A 53 23.94 -6.91 13.16
N ASP A 54 23.65 -5.62 12.96
CA ASP A 54 24.61 -4.59 12.52
C ASP A 54 25.23 -4.88 11.14
N LEU A 55 24.42 -5.46 10.24
CA LEU A 55 24.77 -5.85 8.87
C LEU A 55 23.92 -5.08 7.83
N ASP A 56 23.56 -3.84 8.12
CA ASP A 56 22.76 -2.95 7.27
C ASP A 56 23.43 -2.62 5.91
N HIS A 57 24.72 -2.88 5.78
CA HIS A 57 25.48 -2.76 4.53
C HIS A 57 25.20 -3.86 3.51
N VAL A 58 24.57 -4.98 3.90
CA VAL A 58 24.25 -6.08 2.99
C VAL A 58 23.12 -5.66 2.04
N PRO A 59 23.33 -5.68 0.71
CA PRO A 59 22.30 -5.34 -0.27
C PRO A 59 21.07 -6.24 -0.19
N VAL A 60 19.89 -5.64 -0.12
CA VAL A 60 18.59 -6.33 -0.18
C VAL A 60 17.78 -5.83 -1.36
N ILE A 61 17.26 -6.73 -2.18
CA ILE A 61 16.37 -6.46 -3.31
C ILE A 61 15.05 -7.18 -3.07
N GLY A 62 13.94 -6.45 -3.13
CA GLY A 62 12.58 -6.98 -3.05
C GLY A 62 11.95 -7.27 -4.42
N PHE A 63 10.66 -7.57 -4.38
CA PHE A 63 9.81 -7.80 -5.54
C PHE A 63 8.39 -7.34 -5.19
N ASP A 64 7.66 -6.77 -6.15
CA ASP A 64 6.30 -6.21 -6.07
C ASP A 64 6.27 -4.68 -6.22
N ASP A 65 7.24 -3.95 -5.63
CA ASP A 65 7.19 -2.48 -5.44
C ASP A 65 5.92 -2.01 -4.71
N PHE A 66 5.50 -2.82 -3.75
CA PHE A 66 4.26 -2.65 -3.01
C PHE A 66 4.37 -3.34 -1.66
N THR A 67 4.42 -2.57 -0.58
CA THR A 67 4.27 -3.10 0.78
C THR A 67 2.80 -3.30 1.09
N LYS A 68 2.41 -4.53 1.43
CA LYS A 68 1.02 -4.79 1.82
C LYS A 68 0.80 -4.28 3.24
N PHE A 69 0.04 -3.20 3.39
CA PHE A 69 -0.58 -2.86 4.68
C PHE A 69 -1.63 -3.91 5.01
N ARG A 70 -1.20 -5.04 5.59
CA ARG A 70 -2.13 -6.09 5.97
C ARG A 70 -2.96 -5.58 7.15
N SER A 71 -4.25 -5.89 7.14
CA SER A 71 -5.22 -5.44 8.14
C SER A 71 -4.90 -5.85 9.58
N ASP A 72 -3.99 -6.81 9.78
CA ASP A 72 -3.48 -7.24 11.08
C ASP A 72 -2.45 -6.27 11.70
N GLU A 73 -1.92 -5.32 10.95
CA GLU A 73 -1.20 -4.14 11.47
C GLU A 73 -2.10 -3.20 12.29
N LEU A 74 -3.42 -3.46 12.28
CA LEU A 74 -4.42 -2.67 12.99
C LEU A 74 -4.65 -3.08 14.46
N GLY A 75 -3.78 -3.96 14.99
CA GLY A 75 -3.70 -4.22 16.42
C GLY A 75 -4.74 -5.19 17.00
N PHE A 76 -5.31 -6.09 16.18
CA PHE A 76 -6.28 -7.09 16.65
C PHE A 76 -5.73 -8.53 16.75
N ALA A 77 -4.48 -8.77 16.33
CA ALA A 77 -3.88 -10.08 16.51
C ALA A 77 -3.51 -10.30 17.99
N ARG A 78 -4.26 -11.18 18.68
CA ARG A 78 -3.83 -11.85 19.92
C ARG A 78 -2.80 -12.96 19.61
N GLY A 79 -1.80 -12.65 18.78
CA GLY A 79 -0.56 -13.45 18.68
C GLY A 79 0.39 -13.01 19.79
N SER A 80 1.34 -13.86 20.18
CA SER A 80 2.36 -13.53 21.18
C SER A 80 2.95 -12.13 20.93
N ASP A 81 3.13 -11.34 21.99
CA ASP A 81 3.60 -9.93 21.92
C ASP A 81 4.92 -9.73 21.12
N ALA A 82 5.68 -10.79 20.87
CA ALA A 82 6.90 -10.79 20.08
C ALA A 82 6.65 -10.67 18.55
N ASP A 83 5.76 -11.48 17.96
CA ASP A 83 5.58 -11.48 16.49
C ASP A 83 4.89 -10.20 16.00
N ALA A 84 4.00 -9.65 16.83
CA ALA A 84 3.32 -8.39 16.54
C ALA A 84 4.24 -7.17 16.66
N SER A 85 5.25 -7.21 17.55
CA SER A 85 6.24 -6.13 17.70
C SER A 85 7.28 -6.17 16.58
N ILE A 86 7.74 -7.36 16.18
CA ILE A 86 8.60 -7.55 15.00
C ILE A 86 7.90 -7.04 13.75
N ARG A 87 6.64 -7.45 13.49
CA ARG A 87 5.85 -6.91 12.35
C ARG A 87 5.82 -5.39 12.30
N ARG A 88 5.55 -4.75 13.44
CA ARG A 88 5.46 -3.29 13.53
C ARG A 88 6.81 -2.62 13.26
N GLN A 89 7.89 -3.16 13.78
CA GLN A 89 9.24 -2.65 13.52
C GLN A 89 9.64 -2.86 12.06
N VAL A 90 9.34 -4.03 11.50
CA VAL A 90 9.60 -4.36 10.10
C VAL A 90 8.85 -3.40 9.15
N ALA A 91 7.56 -3.16 9.40
CA ALA A 91 6.76 -2.20 8.62
C ALA A 91 7.27 -0.75 8.75
N MET A 92 7.86 -0.38 9.90
CA MET A 92 8.52 0.91 10.07
C MET A 92 9.86 0.97 9.31
N ASN A 93 10.65 -0.10 9.35
CA ASN A 93 12.01 -0.14 8.79
C ASN A 93 12.04 -0.20 7.25
N VAL A 94 11.09 -0.87 6.58
CA VAL A 94 10.97 -0.80 5.10
C VAL A 94 10.68 0.61 4.62
N ASN A 95 9.93 1.35 5.42
CA ASN A 95 9.56 2.71 5.10
C ASN A 95 10.76 3.65 5.34
N THR A 96 11.55 3.41 6.39
CA THR A 96 12.80 4.18 6.59
C THR A 96 13.91 3.85 5.59
N VAL A 97 13.99 2.59 5.14
CA VAL A 97 14.98 2.11 4.17
C VAL A 97 14.34 2.02 2.81
N SER A 98 14.56 3.03 1.96
CA SER A 98 14.12 3.06 0.57
C SER A 98 14.51 1.76 -0.17
N LEU A 99 13.57 0.82 -0.30
CA LEU A 99 13.79 -0.55 -0.77
C LEU A 99 13.94 -0.61 -2.30
N THR A 100 15.05 -1.17 -2.75
CA THR A 100 15.27 -1.56 -4.15
C THR A 100 14.42 -2.78 -4.44
N THR A 101 13.65 -2.77 -5.52
CA THR A 101 12.66 -3.81 -5.78
C THR A 101 12.36 -3.91 -7.26
N VAL A 102 11.76 -5.03 -7.66
CA VAL A 102 11.21 -5.22 -9.01
C VAL A 102 9.73 -4.88 -8.98
N HIS A 103 9.35 -3.79 -9.65
CA HIS A 103 7.96 -3.37 -9.81
C HIS A 103 7.18 -4.37 -10.64
N ALA A 104 6.17 -4.97 -10.01
CA ALA A 104 5.22 -5.85 -10.65
C ALA A 104 3.96 -5.05 -11.03
N PRO A 105 3.65 -4.88 -12.33
CA PRO A 105 2.56 -4.01 -12.77
C PRO A 105 1.18 -4.70 -12.61
N PHE A 106 0.73 -4.87 -11.36
CA PHE A 106 -0.48 -5.65 -11.02
C PHE A 106 -1.75 -5.16 -11.73
N GLN A 107 -1.91 -3.85 -11.90
CA GLN A 107 -3.09 -3.28 -12.57
C GLN A 107 -3.11 -3.69 -14.05
N GLU A 108 -1.98 -3.57 -14.74
CA GLU A 108 -1.85 -3.96 -16.15
C GLU A 108 -2.01 -5.48 -16.30
N MET A 109 -1.44 -6.27 -15.39
CA MET A 109 -1.66 -7.71 -15.32
C MET A 109 -3.14 -8.06 -15.18
N GLY A 110 -3.87 -7.37 -14.30
CA GLY A 110 -5.31 -7.55 -14.11
C GLY A 110 -6.11 -7.22 -15.37
N ARG A 111 -5.83 -6.05 -15.99
CA ARG A 111 -6.44 -5.62 -17.25
C ARG A 111 -6.21 -6.66 -18.35
N ARG A 112 -4.96 -7.09 -18.53
CA ARG A 112 -4.56 -8.05 -19.55
C ARG A 112 -5.17 -9.43 -19.33
N SER A 113 -5.30 -9.86 -18.07
CA SER A 113 -5.95 -11.13 -17.71
C SER A 113 -7.42 -11.15 -18.15
N VAL A 114 -8.14 -10.03 -17.99
CA VAL A 114 -9.54 -9.91 -18.45
C VAL A 114 -9.62 -9.91 -19.97
N GLU A 115 -8.72 -9.21 -20.68
CA GLU A 115 -8.66 -9.24 -22.14
C GLU A 115 -8.45 -10.66 -22.68
N VAL A 116 -7.49 -11.39 -22.09
CA VAL A 116 -7.20 -12.78 -22.45
C VAL A 116 -8.40 -13.67 -22.18
N ALA A 117 -9.06 -13.52 -21.02
CA ALA A 117 -10.26 -14.30 -20.70
C ALA A 117 -11.39 -14.05 -21.71
N LEU A 118 -11.62 -12.79 -22.12
CA LEU A 118 -12.62 -12.44 -23.12
C LEU A 118 -12.30 -13.01 -24.51
N ALA A 119 -11.03 -12.98 -24.92
CA ALA A 119 -10.58 -13.58 -26.18
C ALA A 119 -10.84 -15.09 -26.19
N LEU A 120 -10.50 -15.79 -25.10
CA LEU A 120 -10.77 -17.22 -24.95
C LEU A 120 -12.26 -17.55 -25.01
N ILE A 121 -13.12 -16.74 -24.37
CA ILE A 121 -14.58 -16.91 -24.42
C ILE A 121 -15.13 -16.77 -25.85
N ARG A 122 -14.52 -15.88 -26.65
CA ARG A 122 -14.92 -15.63 -28.04
C ARG A 122 -14.33 -16.65 -29.03
N GLY A 123 -13.39 -17.48 -28.60
CA GLY A 123 -12.66 -18.41 -29.46
C GLY A 123 -11.54 -17.76 -30.26
N ASP A 124 -11.09 -16.56 -29.87
CA ASP A 124 -9.97 -15.87 -30.50
C ASP A 124 -8.63 -16.54 -30.10
N PRO A 125 -7.63 -16.57 -30.99
CA PRO A 125 -6.31 -17.12 -30.66
C PRO A 125 -5.56 -16.23 -29.66
N VAL A 126 -5.03 -16.81 -28.59
CA VAL A 126 -4.19 -16.12 -27.59
C VAL A 126 -2.78 -16.69 -27.62
N SER A 127 -1.76 -15.84 -27.78
CA SER A 127 -0.35 -16.24 -27.72
C SER A 127 0.22 -16.15 -26.31
N GLU A 128 1.23 -16.96 -25.98
CA GLU A 128 1.96 -16.86 -24.70
C GLU A 128 2.63 -15.47 -24.53
N GLU A 129 3.11 -14.87 -25.62
CA GLU A 129 3.68 -13.51 -25.60
C GLU A 129 2.64 -12.46 -25.21
N SER A 130 1.37 -12.67 -25.57
CA SER A 130 0.29 -11.76 -25.20
C SER A 130 0.04 -11.74 -23.69
N GLY A 131 0.42 -12.80 -22.96
CA GLY A 131 0.27 -12.89 -21.51
C GLY A 131 1.45 -12.32 -20.71
N ARG A 132 2.55 -11.89 -21.35
CA ARG A 132 3.72 -11.35 -20.65
C ARG A 132 3.58 -9.84 -20.46
N VAL A 133 3.71 -9.40 -19.21
CA VAL A 133 3.75 -7.96 -18.85
C VAL A 133 5.16 -7.66 -18.33
N PRO A 134 5.87 -6.64 -18.85
CA PRO A 134 7.23 -6.34 -18.44
C PRO A 134 7.28 -5.79 -17.00
N THR A 135 8.22 -6.29 -16.21
CA THR A 135 8.55 -5.75 -14.87
C THR A 135 9.70 -4.75 -14.95
N GLU A 136 9.76 -3.80 -14.02
CA GLU A 136 10.82 -2.78 -13.99
C GLU A 136 11.64 -2.86 -12.69
N LEU A 137 12.97 -2.76 -12.78
CA LEU A 137 13.81 -2.67 -11.59
C LEU A 137 13.84 -1.22 -11.08
N VAL A 138 13.34 -1.01 -9.86
CA VAL A 138 13.36 0.28 -9.17
C VAL A 138 14.52 0.32 -8.19
N VAL A 139 15.61 0.98 -8.58
CA VAL A 139 16.83 1.07 -7.78
C VAL A 139 16.68 2.13 -6.69
N ARG A 140 16.87 1.72 -5.42
CA ARG A 140 16.79 2.59 -4.24
C ARG A 140 17.99 2.33 -3.30
N ARG A 141 17.88 2.64 -2.00
CA ARG A 141 19.02 2.59 -1.06
C ARG A 141 19.38 1.20 -0.58
N SER A 142 18.42 0.28 -0.47
CA SER A 142 18.68 -1.05 0.10
C SER A 142 19.68 -1.89 -0.69
N CYS A 143 19.98 -1.58 -1.96
CA CYS A 143 21.02 -2.28 -2.72
C CYS A 143 22.45 -1.81 -2.36
N GLY A 144 22.61 -0.91 -1.39
CA GLY A 144 23.88 -0.24 -1.09
C GLY A 144 24.31 0.76 -2.17
N CYS A 145 23.51 0.90 -3.24
CA CYS A 145 23.80 1.82 -4.32
C CYS A 145 23.63 3.25 -3.83
N LEU A 146 24.69 4.05 -3.91
CA LEU A 146 24.54 5.50 -3.77
C LEU A 146 23.72 6.01 -4.97
N PRO A 147 22.76 6.94 -4.75
CA PRO A 147 22.00 7.54 -5.85
C PRO A 147 22.98 8.09 -6.87
N THR A 148 23.12 7.38 -7.99
CA THR A 148 24.00 7.80 -9.06
C THR A 148 23.16 8.71 -9.94
N VAL A 149 23.30 10.01 -9.77
CA VAL A 149 22.79 10.95 -10.78
C VAL A 149 23.54 10.59 -12.05
N SER A 150 22.83 10.04 -13.04
CA SER A 150 23.42 9.67 -14.33
C SER A 150 24.21 10.88 -14.85
N PRO A 151 25.55 10.80 -15.01
CA PRO A 151 26.32 11.89 -15.55
C PRO A 151 26.14 11.87 -17.07
N ALA A 152 25.00 12.36 -17.54
CA ALA A 152 24.75 12.49 -18.97
C ALA A 152 23.81 13.67 -19.25
N MET A 153 24.25 14.87 -18.89
CA MET A 153 23.92 16.02 -19.74
C MET A 153 25.14 16.24 -20.64
N PRO A 154 24.99 16.13 -21.97
CA PRO A 154 26.00 16.67 -22.87
C PRO A 154 26.23 18.13 -22.49
N ALA A 155 27.49 18.48 -22.26
CA ALA A 155 27.90 19.88 -22.14
C ALA A 155 27.76 20.53 -23.53
N ALA A 156 26.53 20.85 -23.92
CA ALA A 156 26.23 21.64 -25.09
C ALA A 156 24.91 22.36 -24.83
N ALA A 157 25.02 23.67 -24.62
CA ALA A 157 23.89 24.58 -24.56
C ALA A 157 23.09 24.50 -25.88
N GLY A 158 21.95 23.82 -25.83
CA GLY A 158 20.83 24.03 -26.74
C GLY A 158 19.71 24.79 -26.01
N ALA A 159 18.87 25.50 -26.76
CA ALA A 159 17.95 26.55 -26.32
C ALA A 159 17.15 26.26 -25.02
N ALA A 160 16.70 27.31 -24.32
CA ALA A 160 15.86 27.19 -23.11
C ALA A 160 14.67 26.20 -23.23
N GLY A 161 14.18 25.94 -24.45
CA GLY A 161 13.16 24.92 -24.72
C GLY A 161 13.64 23.47 -24.57
N GLU A 162 14.90 23.15 -24.87
CA GLU A 162 15.48 21.82 -24.65
C GLU A 162 15.60 21.51 -23.16
N LEU A 163 16.03 22.49 -22.36
CA LEU A 163 16.12 22.31 -20.91
C LEU A 163 14.73 22.14 -20.26
N ALA A 164 13.74 22.92 -20.70
CA ALA A 164 12.36 22.76 -20.24
C ALA A 164 11.79 21.36 -20.57
N THR A 165 12.18 20.80 -21.72
CA THR A 165 11.81 19.43 -22.11
C THR A 165 12.45 18.39 -21.18
N HIS A 166 13.75 18.53 -20.89
CA HIS A 166 14.44 17.63 -19.93
C HIS A 166 13.87 17.73 -18.51
N LEU A 167 13.47 18.94 -18.07
CA LEU A 167 12.81 19.11 -16.77
C LEU A 167 11.48 18.35 -16.71
N ARG A 168 10.67 18.43 -17.78
CA ARG A 168 9.43 17.66 -17.87
C ARG A 168 9.66 16.16 -17.84
N GLN A 169 10.67 15.68 -18.57
CA GLN A 169 11.04 14.25 -18.60
C GLN A 169 11.65 13.73 -17.30
N ALA A 170 12.14 14.63 -16.43
CA ALA A 170 12.67 14.24 -15.13
C ALA A 170 11.58 13.76 -14.15
N LEU A 171 10.32 14.19 -14.37
CA LEU A 171 9.15 13.65 -13.69
C LEU A 171 8.64 12.42 -14.47
N THR A 172 8.73 11.24 -13.87
CA THR A 172 8.31 9.99 -14.53
C THR A 172 6.79 9.87 -14.66
N HIS A 173 6.05 10.37 -13.67
CA HIS A 173 4.60 10.35 -13.61
C HIS A 173 4.07 11.75 -13.26
N PRO A 174 4.01 12.69 -14.21
CA PRO A 174 3.59 14.05 -13.92
C PRO A 174 2.08 14.14 -13.62
N SER A 175 1.74 14.90 -12.58
CA SER A 175 0.39 15.15 -12.11
C SER A 175 -0.35 16.03 -13.10
N ASP A 176 -1.62 15.68 -13.34
CA ASP A 176 -2.54 16.47 -14.14
C ASP A 176 -2.82 17.86 -13.54
N GLU A 177 -2.54 18.06 -12.24
CA GLU A 177 -2.68 19.37 -11.58
C GLU A 177 -1.53 20.33 -11.91
N LEU A 178 -0.38 19.83 -12.39
CA LEU A 178 0.77 20.67 -12.70
C LEU A 178 0.49 21.58 -13.91
N PRO A 179 0.74 22.90 -13.81
CA PRO A 179 0.59 23.80 -14.94
C PRO A 179 1.48 23.39 -16.12
N ALA A 180 0.98 23.42 -17.36
CA ALA A 180 1.76 23.01 -18.55
C ALA A 180 3.11 23.76 -18.73
N ASP A 181 3.20 24.97 -18.17
CA ASP A 181 4.36 25.87 -18.21
C ASP A 181 5.21 25.85 -16.92
N TRP A 182 5.02 24.84 -16.05
CA TRP A 182 5.71 24.78 -14.76
C TRP A 182 7.24 24.78 -14.89
N ALA A 183 7.78 24.11 -15.91
CA ALA A 183 9.21 23.98 -16.14
C ALA A 183 9.84 25.32 -16.50
N GLU A 184 9.21 26.06 -17.42
CA GLU A 184 9.62 27.40 -17.83
C GLU A 184 9.54 28.39 -16.66
N ARG A 185 8.46 28.32 -15.88
CA ARG A 185 8.28 29.17 -14.69
C ARG A 185 9.36 28.91 -13.64
N LEU A 186 9.70 27.65 -13.39
CA LEU A 186 10.73 27.25 -12.44
C LEU A 186 12.13 27.73 -12.90
N MET A 187 12.46 27.52 -14.18
CA MET A 187 13.70 28.01 -14.80
C MET A 187 13.82 29.53 -14.70
N ALA A 188 12.76 30.26 -15.07
CA ALA A 188 12.74 31.71 -15.03
C ALA A 188 12.93 32.23 -13.59
N ALA A 189 12.27 31.60 -12.61
CA ALA A 189 12.43 31.95 -11.21
C ALA A 189 13.88 31.72 -10.72
N PHE A 190 14.50 30.60 -11.11
CA PHE A 190 15.91 30.32 -10.78
C PHE A 190 16.86 31.37 -11.37
N VAL A 191 16.70 31.71 -12.66
CA VAL A 191 17.53 32.73 -13.34
C VAL A 191 17.37 34.11 -12.71
N ARG A 192 16.15 34.51 -12.35
CA ARG A 192 15.91 35.79 -11.66
C ARG A 192 16.56 35.84 -10.28
N GLU A 193 16.57 34.72 -9.56
CA GLU A 193 17.22 34.61 -8.26
C GLU A 193 18.76 34.66 -8.39
N MET A 194 19.34 34.01 -9.40
CA MET A 194 20.77 34.14 -9.75
C MET A 194 21.15 35.60 -10.03
N ARG A 195 20.33 36.32 -10.79
CA ARG A 195 20.55 37.75 -11.12
C ARG A 195 20.31 38.69 -9.95
N GLY A 196 19.78 38.21 -8.83
CA GLY A 196 19.43 39.02 -7.66
C GLY A 196 18.18 39.88 -7.86
N GLU A 197 17.37 39.59 -8.87
CA GLU A 197 16.12 40.31 -9.17
C GLU A 197 14.98 39.91 -8.23
N SER A 198 15.09 38.74 -7.59
CA SER A 198 14.11 38.23 -6.63
C SER A 198 14.78 37.29 -5.63
N SER A 199 14.55 37.50 -4.33
CA SER A 199 15.04 36.61 -3.28
C SER A 199 13.92 35.67 -2.79
N GLY A 200 14.18 34.36 -2.76
CA GLY A 200 13.24 33.35 -2.26
C GLY A 200 11.99 33.14 -3.13
N ALA A 201 11.99 33.63 -4.37
CA ALA A 201 10.88 33.41 -5.30
C ALA A 201 10.95 32.01 -5.91
N PHE A 202 12.16 31.54 -6.21
CA PHE A 202 12.41 30.18 -6.70
C PHE A 202 11.99 29.14 -5.67
N ALA A 203 12.44 29.27 -4.42
CA ALA A 203 12.13 28.31 -3.35
C ALA A 203 10.63 28.21 -3.07
N ARG A 204 9.90 29.34 -3.07
CA ARG A 204 8.43 29.34 -2.88
C ARG A 204 7.68 28.71 -4.03
N LEU A 205 8.12 28.95 -5.27
CA LEU A 205 7.52 28.31 -6.44
C LEU A 205 7.76 26.81 -6.40
N LEU A 206 8.98 26.38 -6.10
CA LEU A 206 9.33 24.97 -5.96
C LEU A 206 8.48 24.28 -4.89
N ASP A 207 8.36 24.88 -3.69
CA ASP A 207 7.50 24.36 -2.61
C ASP A 207 6.05 24.17 -3.09
N SER A 208 5.48 25.17 -3.77
CA SER A 208 4.11 25.09 -4.26
C SER A 208 3.90 23.99 -5.31
N LEU A 209 4.88 23.75 -6.18
CA LEU A 209 4.81 22.71 -7.22
C LEU A 209 4.96 21.31 -6.61
N ILE A 210 5.89 21.13 -5.67
CA ILE A 210 6.02 19.89 -4.89
C ILE A 210 4.70 19.59 -4.18
N GLN A 211 4.14 20.56 -3.45
CA GLN A 211 2.88 20.38 -2.71
C GLN A 211 1.67 20.07 -3.61
N LEU A 212 1.70 20.43 -4.89
CA LEU A 212 0.65 20.10 -5.85
C LEU A 212 0.80 18.66 -6.38
N SER A 213 2.02 18.31 -6.80
CA SER A 213 2.41 16.97 -7.22
C SER A 213 2.14 15.92 -6.13
N MET A 214 2.45 16.23 -4.87
CA MET A 214 2.21 15.34 -3.72
C MET A 214 0.72 15.04 -3.48
N ARG A 215 -0.23 15.94 -3.83
CA ARG A 215 -1.68 15.66 -3.68
C ARG A 215 -2.17 14.57 -4.62
N SER A 216 -1.43 14.36 -5.71
CA SER A 216 -1.75 13.40 -6.76
C SER A 216 -1.05 12.04 -6.54
N GLY A 217 -0.32 11.87 -5.43
CA GLY A 217 0.35 10.62 -5.07
C GLY A 217 1.79 10.47 -5.59
N GLU A 218 2.38 11.52 -6.18
CA GLU A 218 3.78 11.50 -6.60
C GLU A 218 4.77 11.50 -5.43
N GLY A 219 5.91 10.85 -5.61
CA GLY A 219 6.99 10.78 -4.61
C GLY A 219 7.98 11.94 -4.73
N ALA A 220 8.48 12.42 -3.59
CA ALA A 220 9.49 13.50 -3.50
C ALA A 220 10.82 13.20 -4.23
N GLY A 221 11.09 11.95 -4.60
CA GLY A 221 12.30 11.53 -5.30
C GLY A 221 12.44 12.08 -6.72
N ASP A 222 11.34 12.23 -7.46
CA ASP A 222 11.35 12.73 -8.84
C ASP A 222 11.77 14.21 -8.90
N TRP A 223 11.36 15.00 -7.91
CA TRP A 223 11.74 16.42 -7.81
C TRP A 223 13.24 16.64 -7.54
N SER A 224 13.94 15.66 -6.97
CA SER A 224 15.40 15.71 -6.84
C SER A 224 16.07 15.70 -8.22
N ARG A 225 15.56 14.89 -9.16
CA ARG A 225 16.05 14.84 -10.55
C ARG A 225 15.81 16.18 -11.25
N VAL A 226 14.64 16.78 -11.06
CA VAL A 226 14.30 18.12 -11.59
C VAL A 226 15.32 19.15 -11.13
N LEU A 227 15.67 19.17 -9.82
CA LEU A 227 16.71 20.06 -9.35
C LEU A 227 18.02 19.79 -10.07
N PHE A 228 18.52 18.55 -10.09
CA PHE A 228 19.80 18.21 -10.76
C PHE A 228 19.87 18.71 -12.22
N THR A 229 18.76 18.64 -12.97
CA THR A 229 18.65 19.16 -14.34
C THR A 229 18.82 20.68 -14.43
N LEU A 230 18.52 21.45 -13.37
CA LEU A 230 18.75 22.91 -13.33
C LEU A 230 20.24 23.27 -13.12
N ARG A 231 21.10 22.35 -12.67
CA ARG A 231 22.50 22.63 -12.31
C ARG A 231 23.31 23.31 -13.43
N PRO A 232 23.18 22.92 -14.71
CA PRO A 232 23.92 23.56 -15.80
C PRO A 232 23.66 25.07 -15.91
N LEU A 233 22.51 25.57 -15.44
CA LEU A 233 22.19 27.01 -15.43
C LEU A 233 23.15 27.82 -14.54
N ILE A 234 23.72 27.20 -13.50
CA ILE A 234 24.75 27.85 -12.66
C ILE A 234 25.98 28.22 -13.50
N GLY A 235 26.32 27.38 -14.49
CA GLY A 235 27.41 27.64 -15.43
C GLY A 235 27.19 28.86 -16.34
N SER A 236 25.96 29.38 -16.44
CA SER A 236 25.64 30.59 -17.20
C SER A 236 25.83 31.90 -16.42
N ALA A 237 26.26 31.82 -15.15
CA ALA A 237 26.52 32.97 -14.31
C ALA A 237 27.62 33.87 -14.91
N ARG A 238 27.40 35.18 -14.90
CA ARG A 238 28.30 36.17 -15.53
C ARG A 238 29.41 36.66 -14.60
N ASN A 239 29.24 36.48 -13.30
CA ASN A 239 30.15 36.95 -12.28
C ASN A 239 30.04 36.10 -11.00
N VAL A 240 31.03 36.23 -10.13
CA VAL A 240 31.11 35.49 -8.86
C VAL A 240 29.88 35.71 -7.98
N ALA A 241 29.30 36.92 -7.97
CA ALA A 241 28.12 37.21 -7.15
C ALA A 241 26.86 36.48 -7.65
N GLU A 242 26.69 36.33 -8.96
CA GLU A 242 25.63 35.49 -9.55
C GLU A 242 25.85 34.02 -9.22
N THR A 243 27.09 33.51 -9.30
CA THR A 243 27.41 32.12 -8.91
C THR A 243 27.08 31.84 -7.44
N VAL A 244 27.46 32.74 -6.53
CA VAL A 244 27.17 32.58 -5.09
C VAL A 244 25.66 32.55 -4.84
N ARG A 245 24.89 33.46 -5.47
CA ARG A 245 23.42 33.45 -5.35
C ARG A 245 22.79 32.19 -5.92
N ALA A 246 23.32 31.68 -7.03
CA ALA A 246 22.85 30.44 -7.66
C ALA A 246 23.07 29.23 -6.73
N GLU A 247 24.26 29.10 -6.16
CA GLU A 247 24.63 28.05 -5.20
C GLU A 247 23.78 28.12 -3.91
N ASP A 248 23.52 29.33 -3.39
CA ASP A 248 22.65 29.52 -2.23
C ASP A 248 21.19 29.14 -2.54
N ALA A 249 20.67 29.56 -3.69
CA ALA A 249 19.32 29.19 -4.12
C ALA A 249 19.17 27.69 -4.31
N TRP A 250 20.18 27.05 -4.91
CA TRP A 250 20.27 25.60 -5.07
C TRP A 250 20.25 24.88 -3.72
N ARG A 251 21.09 25.30 -2.78
CA ARG A 251 21.20 24.69 -1.46
C ARG A 251 19.90 24.80 -0.67
N ARG A 252 19.23 25.95 -0.72
CA ARG A 252 17.91 26.16 -0.11
C ARG A 252 16.85 25.24 -0.70
N ALA A 253 16.83 25.08 -2.02
CA ALA A 253 15.92 24.18 -2.71
C ALA A 253 16.14 22.71 -2.34
N HIS A 254 17.41 22.29 -2.22
CA HIS A 254 17.72 20.93 -1.77
C HIS A 254 17.29 20.70 -0.32
N MET A 255 17.50 21.68 0.58
CA MET A 255 17.05 21.58 1.97
C MET A 255 15.52 21.47 2.07
N LEU A 256 14.80 22.24 1.26
CA LEU A 256 13.34 22.16 1.14
C LEU A 256 12.88 20.77 0.66
N LEU A 257 13.56 20.18 -0.33
CA LEU A 257 13.24 18.84 -0.81
C LEU A 257 13.44 17.76 0.25
N THR A 258 14.56 17.82 0.99
CA THR A 258 14.83 16.86 2.06
C THR A 258 13.76 16.96 3.16
N ASP A 259 13.45 18.18 3.60
CA ASP A 259 12.44 18.42 4.63
C ASP A 259 11.02 18.04 4.17
N THR A 260 10.66 18.28 2.91
CA THR A 260 9.36 17.81 2.37
C THR A 260 9.30 16.29 2.23
N ALA A 261 10.37 15.63 1.76
CA ALA A 261 10.45 14.18 1.72
C ALA A 261 10.27 13.56 3.13
N ASP A 262 10.94 14.13 4.14
CA ASP A 262 10.82 13.71 5.53
C ASP A 262 9.39 13.92 6.07
N ARG A 263 8.79 15.10 5.83
CA ARG A 263 7.44 15.40 6.33
C ARG A 263 6.36 14.52 5.72
N HIS A 264 6.40 14.28 4.41
CA HIS A 264 5.36 13.54 3.70
C HIS A 264 5.44 12.05 3.98
N HIS A 265 6.63 11.46 3.92
CA HIS A 265 6.80 10.03 4.16
C HIS A 265 6.41 9.65 5.61
N TRP A 266 6.84 10.44 6.60
CA TRP A 266 6.59 10.13 8.00
C TRP A 266 5.21 10.52 8.52
N ARG A 267 4.63 11.66 8.11
CA ARG A 267 3.34 12.11 8.66
C ARG A 267 2.14 11.50 7.97
N PHE A 268 2.17 11.35 6.65
CA PHE A 268 1.01 10.83 5.92
C PHE A 268 0.75 9.37 6.30
N MET A 269 1.80 8.55 6.29
CA MET A 269 1.69 7.12 6.61
C MET A 269 1.39 6.88 8.08
N ARG A 270 2.04 7.62 9.00
CA ARG A 270 1.75 7.54 10.42
C ARG A 270 0.33 7.99 10.75
N ALA A 271 -0.13 9.10 10.17
CA ALA A 271 -1.49 9.58 10.38
C ALA A 271 -2.54 8.63 9.80
N LEU A 272 -2.29 8.04 8.63
CA LEU A 272 -3.19 7.05 8.02
C LEU A 272 -3.32 5.80 8.90
N VAL A 273 -2.19 5.27 9.37
CA VAL A 273 -2.14 4.10 10.26
C VAL A 273 -2.74 4.41 11.64
N GLU A 274 -2.40 5.54 12.25
CA GLU A 274 -2.95 5.95 13.56
C GLU A 274 -4.45 6.22 13.48
N THR A 275 -4.93 6.89 12.42
CA THR A 275 -6.36 7.18 12.23
C THR A 275 -7.16 5.90 11.99
N ARG A 276 -6.69 4.98 11.13
CA ARG A 276 -7.37 3.70 10.89
C ARG A 276 -7.39 2.83 12.14
N ASN A 277 -6.30 2.84 12.91
CA ASN A 277 -6.21 2.18 14.22
C ASN A 277 -7.20 2.77 15.23
N GLN A 278 -7.33 4.09 15.28
CA GLN A 278 -8.24 4.74 16.20
C GLN A 278 -9.69 4.46 15.85
N VAL A 279 -10.07 4.57 14.57
CA VAL A 279 -11.42 4.22 14.10
C VAL A 279 -11.76 2.78 14.45
N LEU A 280 -10.86 1.83 14.21
CA LEU A 280 -11.11 0.42 14.54
C LEU A 280 -11.18 0.15 16.04
N ARG A 281 -10.36 0.80 16.86
CA ARG A 281 -10.46 0.67 18.33
C ARG A 281 -11.77 1.23 18.87
N GLU A 282 -12.20 2.38 18.37
CA GLU A 282 -13.49 2.97 18.74
C GLU A 282 -14.66 2.07 18.31
N VAL A 283 -14.62 1.56 17.08
CA VAL A 283 -15.58 0.58 16.56
C VAL A 283 -15.60 -0.68 17.44
N GLY A 284 -14.43 -1.28 17.70
CA GLY A 284 -14.30 -2.47 18.52
C GLY A 284 -14.82 -2.27 19.94
N GLN A 285 -14.50 -1.15 20.57
CA GLN A 285 -15.01 -0.80 21.90
C GLN A 285 -16.54 -0.70 21.90
N GLN A 286 -17.12 -0.03 20.91
CA GLN A 286 -18.58 0.11 20.81
C GLN A 286 -19.28 -1.24 20.58
N LEU A 287 -18.69 -2.14 19.79
CA LEU A 287 -19.22 -3.48 19.58
C LEU A 287 -19.12 -4.35 20.86
N ILE A 288 -18.04 -4.22 21.63
CA ILE A 288 -17.88 -4.91 22.93
C ILE A 288 -18.90 -4.42 23.96
N THR A 289 -19.29 -3.14 23.90
CA THR A 289 -20.29 -2.58 24.83
C THR A 289 -21.74 -2.98 24.52
N ALA A 290 -22.01 -3.68 23.42
CA ALA A 290 -23.34 -4.19 23.13
C ALA A 290 -23.75 -5.22 24.20
N ALA A 291 -24.83 -4.93 24.93
CA ALA A 291 -25.31 -5.79 26.02
C ALA A 291 -25.95 -7.09 25.52
N ASP A 292 -26.45 -7.09 24.28
CA ASP A 292 -27.17 -8.17 23.63
C ASP A 292 -26.99 -8.16 22.11
N LEU A 293 -27.47 -9.23 21.47
CA LEU A 293 -27.40 -9.39 20.01
C LEU A 293 -28.16 -8.28 19.26
N ASP A 294 -29.32 -7.87 19.77
CA ASP A 294 -30.14 -6.82 19.16
C ASP A 294 -29.42 -5.46 19.19
N GLY A 295 -28.70 -5.17 20.28
CA GLY A 295 -27.83 -4.01 20.38
C GLY A 295 -26.68 -4.06 19.37
N LEU A 296 -26.06 -5.22 19.17
CA LEU A 296 -24.99 -5.40 18.20
C LEU A 296 -25.50 -5.21 16.76
N VAL A 297 -26.64 -5.82 16.42
CA VAL A 297 -27.30 -5.69 15.10
C VAL A 297 -27.64 -4.23 14.78
N ARG A 298 -28.05 -3.45 15.80
CA ARG A 298 -28.36 -2.03 15.64
C ARG A 298 -27.12 -1.15 15.43
N ILE A 299 -26.00 -1.47 16.09
CA ILE A 299 -24.79 -0.62 16.07
C ILE A 299 -23.88 -0.93 14.88
N LEU A 300 -23.81 -2.20 14.45
CA LEU A 300 -22.83 -2.67 13.47
C LEU A 300 -22.90 -1.93 12.12
N PRO A 301 -24.06 -1.67 11.50
CA PRO A 301 -24.11 -0.97 10.20
C PRO A 301 -23.46 0.42 10.22
N GLY A 302 -23.64 1.18 11.30
CA GLY A 302 -23.02 2.50 11.47
C GLY A 302 -21.52 2.45 11.74
N GLN A 303 -21.00 1.30 12.20
CA GLN A 303 -19.56 1.09 12.33
C GLN A 303 -18.91 0.64 11.02
N LEU A 304 -19.61 -0.17 10.22
CA LEU A 304 -19.12 -0.66 8.93
C LEU A 304 -18.89 0.50 7.94
N SER A 305 -19.77 1.50 7.95
CA SER A 305 -19.59 2.72 7.15
C SER A 305 -18.34 3.50 7.53
N ARG A 306 -18.03 3.61 8.83
CA ARG A 306 -16.82 4.29 9.34
C ARG A 306 -15.52 3.58 8.93
N VAL A 307 -15.58 2.26 8.77
CA VAL A 307 -14.44 1.42 8.35
C VAL A 307 -14.30 1.40 6.81
N GLY A 308 -15.32 1.85 6.07
CA GLY A 308 -15.31 1.89 4.61
C GLY A 308 -15.69 0.56 3.95
N ILE A 309 -16.37 -0.34 4.67
CA ILE A 309 -16.90 -1.58 4.09
C ILE A 309 -18.17 -1.21 3.32
N PRO A 310 -18.28 -1.50 2.01
CA PRO A 310 -19.45 -1.12 1.18
C PRO A 310 -20.67 -2.04 1.37
N GLY A 311 -20.44 -3.30 1.77
CA GLY A 311 -21.50 -4.30 1.88
C GLY A 311 -21.19 -5.34 2.96
N CYS A 312 -22.22 -5.77 3.68
CA CYS A 312 -22.11 -6.78 4.73
C CYS A 312 -23.41 -7.54 4.92
N TYR A 313 -23.32 -8.86 5.10
CA TYR A 313 -24.45 -9.70 5.51
C TYR A 313 -24.04 -10.52 6.72
N LEU A 314 -24.88 -10.51 7.75
CA LEU A 314 -24.68 -11.30 8.96
C LEU A 314 -25.80 -12.31 9.10
N ALA A 315 -25.46 -13.59 9.24
CA ALA A 315 -26.45 -14.66 9.44
C ALA A 315 -26.02 -15.63 10.55
N LEU A 316 -27.00 -16.10 11.32
CA LEU A 316 -26.82 -17.17 12.31
C LEU A 316 -27.57 -18.42 11.88
N TYR A 317 -27.08 -19.60 12.21
CA TYR A 317 -27.84 -20.83 11.97
C TYR A 317 -29.08 -20.87 12.88
N GLU A 318 -30.22 -21.30 12.35
CA GLU A 318 -31.52 -21.27 13.05
C GLU A 318 -31.53 -21.98 14.42
N PRO A 319 -30.85 -23.14 14.62
CA PRO A 319 -30.76 -23.78 15.94
C PRO A 319 -30.15 -22.86 17.01
N VAL A 320 -29.23 -21.98 16.60
CA VAL A 320 -28.58 -20.99 17.46
C VAL A 320 -29.43 -19.72 17.57
N ALA A 321 -29.97 -19.25 16.44
CA ALA A 321 -30.79 -18.05 16.34
C ALA A 321 -32.08 -18.13 17.18
N SER A 322 -32.66 -19.33 17.28
CA SER A 322 -33.84 -19.64 18.10
C SER A 322 -33.51 -19.94 19.57
N GLY A 323 -32.26 -20.27 19.90
CA GLY A 323 -31.80 -20.63 21.25
C GLY A 323 -31.26 -19.48 22.09
N LEU A 324 -30.96 -18.33 21.48
CA LEU A 324 -30.51 -17.11 22.18
C LEU A 324 -31.54 -16.65 23.22
N GLY A 325 -31.17 -16.69 24.50
CA GLY A 325 -32.04 -16.36 25.63
C GLY A 325 -32.66 -17.57 26.35
N THR A 326 -32.40 -18.79 25.89
CA THR A 326 -32.82 -20.02 26.59
C THR A 326 -31.64 -20.65 27.34
N ALA A 327 -31.88 -21.20 28.53
CA ALA A 327 -30.84 -21.83 29.37
C ALA A 327 -30.32 -23.19 28.83
N LYS A 328 -30.73 -23.59 27.62
CA LYS A 328 -30.40 -24.88 27.02
C LYS A 328 -29.48 -24.65 25.81
N PRO A 329 -28.28 -25.25 25.77
CA PRO A 329 -27.39 -25.09 24.63
C PRO A 329 -28.02 -25.69 23.36
N ALA A 330 -27.89 -24.98 22.24
CA ALA A 330 -28.27 -25.49 20.93
C ALA A 330 -27.43 -26.74 20.59
N GLU A 331 -28.04 -27.73 19.93
CA GLU A 331 -27.30 -28.93 19.51
C GLU A 331 -26.17 -28.53 18.54
N PRO A 332 -24.96 -29.08 18.71
CA PRO A 332 -23.81 -28.71 17.89
C PRO A 332 -24.01 -29.14 16.44
N ILE A 333 -23.82 -28.20 15.51
CA ILE A 333 -23.87 -28.47 14.07
C ILE A 333 -22.64 -29.30 13.68
N THR A 334 -22.84 -30.49 13.12
CA THR A 334 -21.75 -31.37 12.71
C THR A 334 -21.02 -30.77 11.49
N PRO A 335 -19.67 -30.64 11.51
CA PRO A 335 -18.91 -30.12 10.38
C PRO A 335 -18.99 -31.09 9.20
N GLY A 336 -19.84 -30.80 8.23
CA GLY A 336 -20.05 -31.65 7.05
C GLY A 336 -21.42 -31.49 6.40
N ASN A 337 -22.43 -30.99 7.12
CA ASN A 337 -23.80 -30.82 6.61
C ASN A 337 -24.33 -29.37 6.70
N VAL A 338 -23.41 -28.40 6.73
CA VAL A 338 -23.70 -26.98 7.01
C VAL A 338 -24.60 -26.36 5.93
N ALA A 339 -24.48 -26.78 4.67
CA ALA A 339 -25.21 -26.24 3.51
C ALA A 339 -26.73 -26.49 3.54
N ALA A 340 -27.21 -27.42 4.37
CA ALA A 340 -28.63 -27.75 4.52
C ALA A 340 -29.25 -27.16 5.80
N VAL A 341 -28.47 -26.49 6.64
CA VAL A 341 -28.97 -25.87 7.88
C VAL A 341 -29.59 -24.52 7.53
N PRO A 342 -30.86 -24.28 7.91
CA PRO A 342 -31.46 -22.96 7.72
C PRO A 342 -30.66 -21.90 8.49
N ALA A 343 -30.40 -20.78 7.84
CA ALA A 343 -29.75 -19.62 8.42
C ALA A 343 -30.74 -18.45 8.49
N ARG A 344 -30.68 -17.69 9.58
CA ARG A 344 -31.46 -16.48 9.82
C ARG A 344 -30.58 -15.26 9.57
N ALA A 345 -30.96 -14.43 8.60
CA ALA A 345 -30.32 -13.14 8.38
C ALA A 345 -30.60 -12.21 9.56
N LEU A 346 -29.55 -11.59 10.08
CA LEU A 346 -29.65 -10.58 11.13
C LEU A 346 -29.38 -9.17 10.58
N ILE A 347 -28.47 -9.07 9.61
CA ILE A 347 -28.07 -7.80 9.00
C ILE A 347 -27.98 -7.99 7.49
N ALA A 348 -28.57 -7.05 6.75
CA ALA A 348 -28.21 -6.76 5.37
C ALA A 348 -27.77 -5.30 5.29
N TYR A 349 -26.57 -5.08 4.77
CA TYR A 349 -25.97 -3.77 4.60
C TYR A 349 -25.39 -3.72 3.20
N GLU A 350 -25.82 -2.74 2.41
CA GLU A 350 -25.63 -2.71 0.97
C GLU A 350 -25.38 -1.27 0.51
N ASN A 351 -24.38 -1.06 -0.36
CA ASN A 351 -24.04 0.27 -0.90
C ASN A 351 -23.78 1.33 0.18
N GLY A 352 -23.19 0.95 1.30
CA GLY A 352 -22.89 1.87 2.40
C GLY A 352 -24.05 2.14 3.36
N GLU A 353 -25.22 1.51 3.17
CA GLU A 353 -26.44 1.77 3.94
C GLU A 353 -27.11 0.47 4.44
N PRO A 354 -27.81 0.48 5.60
CA PRO A 354 -28.62 -0.65 6.03
C PRO A 354 -29.75 -0.94 5.03
N SER A 355 -29.87 -2.19 4.58
CA SER A 355 -30.99 -2.64 3.75
C SER A 355 -32.02 -3.38 4.62
N PRO A 356 -33.33 -3.10 4.44
CA PRO A 356 -34.36 -3.84 5.15
C PRO A 356 -34.36 -5.31 4.74
N LEU A 357 -34.50 -6.20 5.72
CA LEU A 357 -34.74 -7.63 5.51
C LEU A 357 -36.25 -7.87 5.41
N ASP A 358 -36.67 -8.64 4.41
CA ASP A 358 -38.07 -9.02 4.24
C ASP A 358 -38.43 -10.14 5.25
N PRO A 359 -39.41 -9.94 6.15
CA PRO A 359 -39.82 -10.91 7.17
C PRO A 359 -40.03 -12.33 6.66
N ASP A 360 -40.55 -12.47 5.44
CA ASP A 360 -40.89 -13.78 4.86
C ASP A 360 -39.66 -14.52 4.29
N SER A 361 -38.53 -13.83 4.15
CA SER A 361 -37.27 -14.38 3.60
C SER A 361 -36.08 -14.29 4.56
N VAL A 362 -36.31 -13.89 5.82
CA VAL A 362 -35.26 -13.77 6.84
C VAL A 362 -34.57 -15.11 7.09
N THR A 363 -35.29 -16.23 6.99
CA THR A 363 -34.72 -17.58 7.07
C THR A 363 -34.54 -18.15 5.66
N PHE A 364 -33.32 -18.60 5.37
CA PHE A 364 -32.93 -19.08 4.04
C PHE A 364 -31.96 -20.28 4.14
N PRO A 365 -31.81 -21.11 3.10
CA PRO A 365 -30.79 -22.14 3.07
C PRO A 365 -29.38 -21.52 3.14
N SER A 366 -28.57 -21.92 4.12
CA SER A 366 -27.22 -21.37 4.31
C SER A 366 -26.33 -21.43 3.06
N GLY A 367 -26.52 -22.44 2.20
CA GLY A 367 -25.81 -22.59 0.93
C GLY A 367 -26.06 -21.45 -0.08
N HIS A 368 -27.12 -20.65 0.09
CA HIS A 368 -27.36 -19.45 -0.72
C HIS A 368 -26.56 -18.23 -0.25
N LEU A 369 -25.94 -18.29 0.94
CA LEU A 369 -25.15 -17.24 1.59
C LEU A 369 -25.93 -15.97 1.96
N VAL A 370 -26.88 -15.52 1.15
CA VAL A 370 -27.77 -14.39 1.44
C VAL A 370 -29.22 -14.75 1.15
N PRO A 371 -30.19 -14.04 1.76
CA PRO A 371 -31.60 -14.20 1.41
C PRO A 371 -31.88 -13.63 0.01
N GLY A 372 -32.59 -14.41 -0.82
CA GLY A 372 -33.00 -14.02 -2.17
C GLY A 372 -31.83 -13.83 -3.14
N ASP A 373 -31.95 -12.84 -4.03
CA ASP A 373 -30.99 -12.56 -5.11
C ASP A 373 -30.04 -11.38 -4.79
N ARG A 374 -29.77 -11.10 -3.50
CA ARG A 374 -28.99 -9.91 -3.08
C ARG A 374 -27.54 -9.87 -3.55
N LEU A 375 -26.98 -11.00 -3.99
CA LEU A 375 -25.65 -11.05 -4.64
C LEU A 375 -25.67 -10.58 -6.10
N ARG A 376 -26.84 -10.40 -6.72
CA ARG A 376 -26.91 -9.90 -8.10
C ARG A 376 -26.70 -8.39 -8.11
N ARG A 377 -25.53 -7.95 -8.56
CA ARG A 377 -25.16 -6.53 -8.70
C ARG A 377 -24.88 -6.18 -10.16
N PRO A 378 -25.10 -4.90 -10.55
CA PRO A 378 -24.80 -4.43 -11.90
C PRO A 378 -23.29 -4.32 -12.18
N ALA A 379 -22.44 -4.24 -11.15
CA ALA A 379 -20.98 -4.19 -11.27
C ALA A 379 -20.33 -5.41 -10.61
N PRO A 380 -19.14 -5.85 -11.08
CA PRO A 380 -18.39 -6.91 -10.42
C PRO A 380 -17.87 -6.44 -9.05
N PHE A 381 -17.92 -7.32 -8.06
CA PHE A 381 -17.48 -7.07 -6.69
C PHE A 381 -16.89 -8.35 -6.09
N SER A 382 -16.07 -8.20 -5.06
CA SER A 382 -15.45 -9.31 -4.34
C SER A 382 -16.03 -9.41 -2.93
N MET A 383 -16.28 -10.63 -2.46
CA MET A 383 -16.77 -10.88 -1.11
C MET A 383 -15.89 -11.89 -0.37
N VAL A 384 -15.76 -11.68 0.93
CA VAL A 384 -15.09 -12.60 1.84
C VAL A 384 -16.13 -13.16 2.80
N ALA A 385 -16.23 -14.49 2.85
CA ALA A 385 -17.04 -15.20 3.82
C ALA A 385 -16.19 -15.55 5.05
N VAL A 386 -16.66 -15.13 6.23
CA VAL A 386 -15.99 -15.38 7.51
C VAL A 386 -16.94 -16.15 8.43
N PRO A 387 -16.53 -17.31 8.96
CA PRO A 387 -17.36 -18.03 9.91
C PRO A 387 -17.39 -17.32 11.28
N LEU A 388 -18.54 -17.37 11.95
CA LEU A 388 -18.71 -16.81 13.30
C LEU A 388 -18.63 -17.93 14.32
N TYR A 389 -17.69 -17.84 15.26
CA TYR A 389 -17.47 -18.84 16.30
C TYR A 389 -17.66 -18.27 17.70
N PHE A 390 -18.14 -19.11 18.60
CA PHE A 390 -18.03 -18.92 20.05
C PHE A 390 -17.48 -20.21 20.66
N ASN A 391 -16.30 -20.12 21.27
CA ASN A 391 -15.48 -21.29 21.60
C ASN A 391 -15.31 -22.20 20.36
N GLU A 392 -15.63 -23.48 20.47
CA GLU A 392 -15.54 -24.46 19.39
C GLU A 392 -16.82 -24.57 18.54
N GLN A 393 -17.84 -23.74 18.79
CA GLN A 393 -19.14 -23.81 18.12
C GLN A 393 -19.27 -22.73 17.05
N GLN A 394 -19.55 -23.14 15.81
CA GLN A 394 -19.88 -22.21 14.74
C GLN A 394 -21.34 -21.76 14.89
N LEU A 395 -21.52 -20.47 15.17
CA LEU A 395 -22.84 -19.86 15.34
C LEU A 395 -23.49 -19.46 14.02
N GLY A 396 -22.67 -19.14 13.01
CA GLY A 396 -23.13 -18.61 11.73
C GLY A 396 -21.97 -18.20 10.83
N PHE A 397 -22.22 -17.16 10.02
CA PHE A 397 -21.23 -16.58 9.12
C PHE A 397 -21.55 -15.11 8.82
N ALA A 398 -20.51 -14.37 8.43
CA ALA A 398 -20.60 -13.02 7.91
C ALA A 398 -20.01 -12.98 6.49
N LEU A 399 -20.61 -12.16 5.64
CA LEU A 399 -20.08 -11.84 4.32
C LEU A 399 -19.69 -10.38 4.34
N PHE A 400 -18.47 -10.06 3.91
CA PHE A 400 -18.00 -8.70 3.76
C PHE A 400 -17.64 -8.44 2.30
N GLU A 401 -18.19 -7.38 1.74
CA GLU A 401 -17.78 -6.88 0.45
C GLU A 401 -16.45 -6.14 0.61
N LEU A 402 -15.49 -6.46 -0.25
CA LEU A 402 -14.22 -5.74 -0.29
C LEU A 402 -14.46 -4.39 -0.98
N GLY A 403 -14.14 -3.32 -0.26
CA GLY A 403 -14.13 -1.96 -0.82
C GLY A 403 -13.11 -1.83 -1.97
N PRO A 404 -13.27 -0.80 -2.82
CA PRO A 404 -12.32 -0.49 -3.89
C PRO A 404 -10.90 -0.19 -3.37
#